data_AF-A0A1G1LNZ1-F1
#
_entry.id   AF-A0A1G1LNZ1-F1
#
_cell.length_a   1.000
_cell.length_b   1.000
_cell.length_c   1.000
_cell.angle_alpha   90.00
_cell.angle_beta   90.00
_cell.angle_gamma   90.00
#
_symmetry.space_group_name_H-M   'P 1'
#
loop_
_entity.id
_entity.type
_entity.pdbx_description
1 polymer ?
#
loop_
_entity_poly.entity_id
_entity_poly.type
_entity_poly.pdbx_seq_one_letter_code
_entity_poly.pdbx_strand_id
1 'polypeptide(L)'
;VPGVVVPLSGQTITTPMHPNIAVKSVFVKAVTNGKDVGIRMDWGDQSKNDTTIGPQHFRDQAAIQFPVNTSGAPPFQCMGQSGGTVNLWRWNAEWQKDLGKDSAGIWDVDNEYPAIFWDYYYEEPAGGVTYLDRIGRSLGPFNTGIWSGNIMSDPEMRVGSVEDLNANGFSTLTTQAHQDVVGNGVWEHSGSLKGGCCNGPTWRVVYKRALTTSDPNDVQFKGGASVPVAFAVWDGQNVERDGMKGISTWFSLQIP
;
A
#
# COMPACT_ATOMS: atom_id res chain seq x y z
N VAL A 1 -22.19 11.22 -0.67
CA VAL A 1 -22.10 9.83 -1.16
C VAL A 1 -22.17 8.88 0.03
N PRO A 2 -23.13 7.95 0.06
CA PRO A 2 -23.22 6.93 1.11
C PRO A 2 -21.99 6.01 1.06
N GLY A 3 -21.53 5.56 2.22
CA GLY A 3 -20.45 4.57 2.31
C GLY A 3 -20.98 3.21 2.71
N VAL A 4 -20.17 2.17 2.49
CA VAL A 4 -20.50 0.77 2.79
C VAL A 4 -19.44 0.21 3.73
N VAL A 5 -19.86 -0.59 4.71
CA VAL A 5 -18.94 -1.37 5.55
C VAL A 5 -18.68 -2.70 4.86
N VAL A 6 -17.42 -2.98 4.56
CA VAL A 6 -16.96 -4.21 3.92
C VAL A 6 -16.30 -5.10 4.96
N PRO A 7 -16.81 -6.32 5.21
CA PRO A 7 -16.16 -7.28 6.09
C PRO A 7 -14.87 -7.83 5.45
N LEU A 8 -13.87 -8.07 6.28
CA LEU A 8 -12.58 -8.67 5.91
C LEU A 8 -12.39 -10.00 6.63
N SER A 9 -11.74 -10.93 5.94
CA SER A 9 -11.34 -12.24 6.46
C SER A 9 -9.86 -12.50 6.17
N GLY A 10 -9.21 -13.30 7.01
CA GLY A 10 -7.83 -13.71 6.77
C GLY A 10 -7.73 -14.75 5.66
N GLN A 11 -6.64 -14.70 4.89
CA GLN A 11 -6.33 -15.74 3.91
C GLN A 11 -5.98 -17.06 4.61
N THR A 12 -6.70 -18.14 4.27
CA THR A 12 -6.47 -19.49 4.81
C THR A 12 -6.18 -20.54 3.73
N ILE A 13 -5.97 -20.12 2.48
CA ILE A 13 -5.88 -21.03 1.33
C ILE A 13 -4.43 -21.42 1.02
N THR A 14 -3.47 -20.51 1.20
CA THR A 14 -2.05 -20.77 0.94
C THR A 14 -1.20 -20.38 2.14
N THR A 15 -0.06 -21.05 2.32
CA THR A 15 0.91 -20.71 3.36
C THR A 15 1.75 -19.49 2.97
N PRO A 16 2.12 -18.62 3.93
CA PRO A 16 1.71 -18.63 5.34
C PRO A 16 0.25 -18.20 5.53
N MET A 17 -0.51 -18.97 6.32
CA MET A 17 -1.90 -18.65 6.66
C MET A 17 -1.93 -17.68 7.85
N HIS A 18 -2.83 -16.69 7.81
CA HIS A 18 -3.02 -15.73 8.90
C HIS A 18 -4.52 -15.47 9.15
N PRO A 19 -5.24 -16.42 9.80
CA PRO A 19 -6.67 -16.26 10.05
C PRO A 19 -6.98 -15.13 11.04
N ASN A 20 -6.06 -14.86 11.97
CA ASN A 20 -6.20 -13.88 13.04
C ASN A 20 -5.77 -12.48 12.59
N ILE A 21 -6.47 -11.93 11.59
CA ILE A 21 -6.26 -10.55 11.14
C ILE A 21 -6.70 -9.54 12.21
N ALA A 22 -6.07 -8.38 12.31
CA ALA A 22 -6.46 -7.34 13.25
C ALA A 22 -7.69 -6.55 12.74
N VAL A 23 -7.66 -6.14 11.47
CA VAL A 23 -8.72 -5.33 10.87
C VAL A 23 -9.82 -6.22 10.30
N LYS A 24 -11.00 -6.24 10.94
CA LYS A 24 -12.15 -7.09 10.53
C LYS A 24 -13.10 -6.44 9.53
N SER A 25 -13.03 -5.13 9.36
CA SER A 25 -13.88 -4.42 8.42
C SER A 25 -13.26 -3.11 7.99
N VAL A 26 -13.55 -2.70 6.76
CA VAL A 26 -13.18 -1.40 6.21
C VAL A 26 -14.43 -0.67 5.73
N PHE A 27 -14.52 0.62 6.04
CA PHE A 27 -15.56 1.47 5.49
C PHE A 27 -15.09 2.12 4.20
N VAL A 28 -15.91 2.02 3.15
CA VAL A 28 -15.54 2.47 1.81
C VAL A 28 -16.54 3.48 1.27
N LYS A 29 -16.02 4.52 0.63
CA LYS A 29 -16.79 5.49 -0.17
C LYS A 29 -16.14 5.62 -1.54
N ALA A 30 -16.95 5.68 -2.60
CA ALA A 30 -16.45 5.91 -3.95
C ALA A 30 -17.22 7.06 -4.60
N VAL A 31 -16.49 7.95 -5.28
CA VAL A 31 -17.05 9.12 -5.98
C VAL A 31 -16.46 9.19 -7.39
N THR A 32 -17.18 9.82 -8.30
CA THR A 32 -16.67 10.16 -9.63
C THR A 32 -17.06 11.58 -9.98
N ASN A 33 -16.22 12.25 -10.77
CA ASN A 33 -16.54 13.55 -11.40
C ASN A 33 -16.80 13.41 -12.92
N GLY A 34 -16.93 12.17 -13.43
CA GLY A 34 -17.07 11.86 -14.86
C GLY A 34 -15.74 11.80 -15.63
N LYS A 35 -14.60 12.10 -14.99
CA LYS A 35 -13.25 11.99 -15.56
C LYS A 35 -12.32 11.14 -14.69
N ASP A 36 -12.45 11.27 -13.39
CA ASP A 36 -11.69 10.58 -12.35
C ASP A 36 -12.64 9.79 -11.45
N VAL A 37 -12.17 8.65 -10.96
CA VAL A 37 -12.74 7.95 -9.80
C VAL A 37 -11.90 8.22 -8.57
N GLY A 38 -12.56 8.50 -7.45
CA GLY A 38 -11.96 8.64 -6.14
C GLY A 38 -12.53 7.60 -5.19
N ILE A 39 -11.69 6.81 -4.53
CA ILE A 39 -12.12 5.80 -3.55
C ILE A 39 -11.45 6.12 -2.22
N ARG A 40 -12.23 6.13 -1.15
CA ARG A 40 -11.78 6.32 0.22
C ARG A 40 -12.01 5.05 1.01
N MET A 41 -11.00 4.64 1.77
CA MET A 41 -11.05 3.55 2.74
C MET A 41 -10.78 4.11 4.14
N ASP A 42 -11.58 3.70 5.11
CA ASP A 42 -11.40 4.01 6.53
C ASP A 42 -11.41 2.72 7.35
N TRP A 43 -10.40 2.50 8.20
CA TRP A 43 -10.37 1.39 9.15
C TRP A 43 -9.78 1.82 10.49
N GLY A 44 -10.25 1.16 11.55
CA GLY A 44 -9.72 1.38 12.89
C GLY A 44 -8.38 0.68 13.06
N ASP A 45 -7.41 1.38 13.61
CA ASP A 45 -6.05 0.90 13.83
C ASP A 45 -5.46 1.61 15.04
N GLN A 46 -5.15 0.86 16.11
CA GLN A 46 -4.68 1.44 17.37
C GLN A 46 -3.24 1.94 17.29
N SER A 47 -2.50 1.48 16.29
CA SER A 47 -1.11 1.83 16.03
C SER A 47 -1.00 2.66 14.75
N LYS A 48 0.12 3.37 14.63
CA LYS A 48 0.50 4.05 13.42
C LYS A 48 1.83 3.48 12.98
N ASN A 49 1.80 2.43 12.16
CA ASN A 49 2.99 1.77 11.69
C ASN A 49 3.38 2.35 10.32
N ASP A 50 4.03 3.52 10.34
CA ASP A 50 4.49 4.22 9.14
C ASP A 50 6.02 4.14 8.91
N THR A 51 6.69 3.20 9.59
CA THR A 51 8.14 2.95 9.47
C THR A 51 8.45 1.44 9.56
N THR A 52 9.54 1.00 8.92
CA THR A 52 10.02 -0.39 8.97
C THR A 52 11.49 -0.45 9.43
N ILE A 53 11.80 0.12 10.60
CA ILE A 53 13.19 0.18 11.12
C ILE A 53 13.67 -1.13 11.73
N GLY A 54 12.82 -1.77 12.55
CA GLY A 54 13.15 -3.02 13.21
C GLY A 54 12.90 -4.24 12.31
N PRO A 55 13.60 -5.37 12.53
CA PRO A 55 13.43 -6.59 11.72
C PRO A 55 12.03 -7.25 11.86
N GLN A 56 11.27 -6.85 12.88
CA GLN A 56 9.89 -7.31 13.14
C GLN A 56 8.90 -6.15 13.02
N HIS A 57 9.34 -4.97 12.57
CA HIS A 57 8.44 -3.86 12.30
C HIS A 57 7.86 -4.07 10.90
N PHE A 58 6.55 -4.01 10.80
CA PHE A 58 5.84 -4.02 9.54
C PHE A 58 5.00 -2.75 9.48
N ARG A 59 4.69 -2.31 8.27
CA ARG A 59 3.98 -1.06 8.02
C ARG A 59 2.52 -1.31 7.69
N ASP A 60 1.71 -0.31 7.94
CA ASP A 60 0.30 -0.33 7.55
C ASP A 60 0.16 -0.16 6.04
N GLN A 61 -0.72 -0.95 5.44
CA GLN A 61 -1.00 -0.91 4.01
C GLN A 61 -2.49 -1.11 3.76
N ALA A 62 -2.95 -0.59 2.63
CA ALA A 62 -4.30 -0.82 2.14
C ALA A 62 -4.28 -0.97 0.62
N ALA A 63 -5.10 -1.87 0.09
CA ALA A 63 -5.19 -2.07 -1.34
C ALA A 63 -6.63 -2.18 -1.84
N ILE A 64 -6.83 -1.74 -3.07
CA ILE A 64 -8.04 -1.94 -3.85
C ILE A 64 -7.67 -2.79 -5.05
N GLN A 65 -8.49 -3.79 -5.37
CA GLN A 65 -8.27 -4.70 -6.48
C GLN A 65 -9.47 -4.70 -7.42
N PHE A 66 -9.19 -4.73 -8.72
CA PHE A 66 -10.15 -4.87 -9.80
C PHE A 66 -9.68 -5.95 -10.77
N PRO A 67 -10.58 -6.67 -11.44
CA PRO A 67 -10.18 -7.46 -12.61
C PRO A 67 -9.87 -6.52 -13.78
N VAL A 68 -8.80 -6.83 -14.52
CA VAL A 68 -8.47 -6.08 -15.74
C VAL A 68 -9.57 -6.27 -16.79
N ASN A 69 -10.01 -7.52 -16.97
CA ASN A 69 -11.20 -7.84 -17.74
C ASN A 69 -12.44 -7.89 -16.83
N THR A 70 -13.30 -6.89 -16.94
CA THR A 70 -14.53 -6.79 -16.15
C THR A 70 -15.72 -7.56 -16.75
N SER A 71 -15.53 -8.26 -17.87
CA SER A 71 -16.58 -9.04 -18.52
C SER A 71 -16.64 -10.44 -17.93
N GLY A 72 -17.82 -10.83 -17.41
CA GLY A 72 -18.04 -12.15 -16.83
C GLY A 72 -17.77 -12.21 -15.33
N ALA A 73 -17.52 -13.42 -14.82
CA ALA A 73 -17.25 -13.63 -13.40
C ALA A 73 -15.87 -13.08 -13.03
N PRO A 74 -15.73 -12.41 -11.87
CA PRO A 74 -14.43 -11.93 -11.43
C PRO A 74 -13.50 -13.13 -11.13
N PRO A 75 -12.18 -12.96 -11.34
CA PRO A 75 -11.20 -13.99 -11.05
C PRO A 75 -11.08 -14.21 -9.55
N PHE A 76 -10.25 -15.16 -9.13
CA PHE A 76 -10.04 -15.43 -7.71
C PHE A 76 -9.60 -14.18 -6.95
N GLN A 77 -10.24 -13.87 -5.82
CA GLN A 77 -10.02 -12.60 -5.10
C GLN A 77 -8.60 -12.48 -4.53
N CYS A 78 -7.91 -13.59 -4.29
CA CYS A 78 -6.54 -13.58 -3.79
C CYS A 78 -5.54 -13.39 -4.93
N MET A 79 -5.65 -12.24 -5.61
CA MET A 79 -4.73 -11.76 -6.64
C MET A 79 -4.84 -12.47 -7.99
N GLY A 80 -6.03 -12.96 -8.32
CA GLY A 80 -6.33 -13.57 -9.61
C GLY A 80 -5.90 -15.04 -9.70
N GLN A 81 -5.89 -15.53 -10.92
CA GLN A 81 -5.48 -16.88 -11.33
C GLN A 81 -5.11 -16.83 -12.81
N SER A 82 -4.44 -17.85 -13.35
CA SER A 82 -4.05 -17.89 -14.77
C SER A 82 -5.21 -17.52 -15.71
N GLY A 83 -5.01 -16.48 -16.51
CA GLY A 83 -6.02 -15.92 -17.45
C GLY A 83 -7.00 -14.93 -16.82
N GLY A 84 -6.90 -14.71 -15.51
CA GLY A 84 -7.72 -13.81 -14.71
C GLY A 84 -6.86 -12.74 -14.03
N THR A 85 -6.21 -11.90 -14.84
CA THR A 85 -5.36 -10.81 -14.34
C THR A 85 -6.18 -9.78 -13.57
N VAL A 86 -5.63 -9.34 -12.46
CA VAL A 86 -6.15 -8.24 -11.64
C VAL A 86 -5.21 -7.05 -11.67
N ASN A 87 -5.77 -5.86 -11.52
CA ASN A 87 -5.08 -4.60 -11.27
C ASN A 87 -5.30 -4.22 -9.81
N LEU A 88 -4.23 -3.86 -9.09
CA LEU A 88 -4.25 -3.52 -7.68
C LEU A 88 -3.63 -2.15 -7.46
N TRP A 89 -4.28 -1.34 -6.62
CA TRP A 89 -3.76 -0.07 -6.16
C TRP A 89 -3.39 -0.21 -4.69
N ARG A 90 -2.10 -0.27 -4.37
CA ARG A 90 -1.62 -0.51 -3.01
C ARG A 90 -1.02 0.75 -2.41
N TRP A 91 -1.68 1.30 -1.41
CA TRP A 91 -1.12 2.35 -0.56
C TRP A 91 -0.20 1.74 0.50
N ASN A 92 0.86 2.49 0.85
CA ASN A 92 1.86 2.08 1.81
C ASN A 92 2.25 3.26 2.71
N ALA A 93 2.09 3.10 4.03
CA ALA A 93 2.32 4.15 5.03
C ALA A 93 3.78 4.65 5.03
N GLU A 94 4.74 3.72 4.98
CA GLU A 94 6.18 4.03 4.94
C GLU A 94 6.57 4.74 3.64
N TRP A 95 6.06 4.25 2.51
CA TRP A 95 6.34 4.87 1.22
C TRP A 95 5.87 6.31 1.18
N GLN A 96 4.72 6.58 1.80
CA GLN A 96 4.22 7.94 1.93
C GLN A 96 5.10 8.81 2.84
N LYS A 97 5.61 8.26 3.95
CA LYS A 97 6.45 8.99 4.89
C LYS A 97 7.76 9.46 4.26
N ASP A 98 8.31 8.64 3.37
CA ASP A 98 9.56 8.91 2.66
C ASP A 98 9.37 9.45 1.24
N LEU A 99 8.14 9.78 0.85
CA LEU A 99 7.85 10.26 -0.49
C LEU A 99 8.58 11.58 -0.77
N GLY A 100 9.32 11.63 -1.87
CA GLY A 100 10.08 12.81 -2.30
C GLY A 100 11.42 13.01 -1.59
N LYS A 101 11.84 12.05 -0.76
CA LYS A 101 13.17 12.03 -0.16
C LYS A 101 14.13 11.21 -1.03
N ASP A 102 15.41 11.57 -0.99
CA ASP A 102 16.48 10.75 -1.55
C ASP A 102 16.87 9.62 -0.57
N SER A 103 17.77 8.74 -1.00
CA SER A 103 18.23 7.60 -0.18
C SER A 103 18.85 8.02 1.16
N ALA A 104 19.39 9.24 1.28
CA ALA A 104 19.94 9.75 2.54
C ALA A 104 18.87 10.37 3.46
N GLY A 105 17.73 10.79 2.90
CA GLY A 105 16.64 11.42 3.64
C GLY A 105 15.58 10.46 4.20
N ILE A 106 15.60 9.19 3.82
CA ILE A 106 14.62 8.20 4.30
C ILE A 106 14.64 8.09 5.82
N TRP A 107 13.50 7.72 6.40
CA TRP A 107 13.41 7.49 7.83
C TRP A 107 14.30 6.30 8.21
N ASP A 108 15.28 6.53 9.09
CA ASP A 108 16.25 5.52 9.50
C ASP A 108 16.35 5.37 11.04
N VAL A 109 17.36 4.60 11.49
CA VAL A 109 17.59 4.31 12.91
C VAL A 109 17.88 5.60 13.70
N ASP A 110 18.61 6.55 13.11
CA ASP A 110 18.95 7.81 13.78
C ASP A 110 17.71 8.71 13.94
N ASN A 111 16.75 8.61 13.01
CA ASN A 111 15.46 9.30 13.15
C ASN A 111 14.54 8.66 14.20
N GLU A 112 14.51 7.33 14.27
CA GLU A 112 13.70 6.59 15.24
C GLU A 112 14.23 6.73 16.67
N TYR A 113 15.56 6.70 16.81
CA TYR A 113 16.26 6.76 18.09
C TYR A 113 17.23 7.94 18.12
N PRO A 114 16.75 9.19 18.26
CA PRO A 114 17.62 10.38 18.19
C PRO A 114 18.67 10.49 19.31
N ALA A 115 18.53 9.66 20.36
CA ALA A 115 19.50 9.57 21.45
C ALA A 115 20.45 8.36 21.32
N ILE A 116 20.39 7.62 20.20
CA ILE A 116 21.32 6.52 19.95
C ILE A 116 22.74 7.07 19.86
N PHE A 117 23.67 6.38 20.51
CA PHE A 117 25.08 6.69 20.46
C PHE A 117 25.79 5.46 19.91
N TRP A 118 26.52 5.66 18.81
CA TRP A 118 27.28 4.61 18.15
C TRP A 118 28.75 4.69 18.58
N ASP A 119 29.41 3.55 18.75
CA ASP A 119 30.85 3.52 18.94
C ASP A 119 31.54 3.78 17.60
N TYR A 120 32.59 4.60 17.59
CA TYR A 120 33.24 5.01 16.34
C TYR A 120 34.06 3.85 15.76
N TYR A 121 33.60 3.27 14.66
CA TYR A 121 34.39 2.32 13.88
C TYR A 121 35.28 3.09 12.91
N TYR A 122 36.61 2.91 13.00
CA TYR A 122 37.60 3.66 12.23
C TYR A 122 37.52 3.47 10.70
N GLU A 123 36.79 2.45 10.25
CA GLU A 123 36.50 2.16 8.84
C GLU A 123 35.32 2.98 8.31
N GLU A 124 34.57 3.64 9.19
CA GLU A 124 33.47 4.52 8.82
C GLU A 124 34.02 5.92 8.52
N PRO A 125 33.93 6.38 7.26
CA PRO A 125 34.21 7.77 6.97
C PRO A 125 33.35 8.66 7.86
N ALA A 126 33.94 9.75 8.35
CA ALA A 126 33.28 10.70 9.26
C ALA A 126 31.88 11.09 8.73
N GLY A 127 30.83 10.57 9.37
CA GLY A 127 29.45 10.72 8.89
C GLY A 127 28.48 9.56 9.17
N GLY A 128 28.94 8.44 9.73
CA GLY A 128 28.07 7.31 10.10
C GLY A 128 27.74 6.40 8.91
N VAL A 129 27.34 5.17 9.23
CA VAL A 129 27.20 3.95 8.40
C VAL A 129 26.55 4.15 7.03
N THR A 130 27.25 4.80 6.11
CA THR A 130 26.82 4.98 4.73
C THR A 130 28.07 5.00 3.86
N TYR A 131 28.13 4.09 2.88
CA TYR A 131 29.24 4.08 1.93
C TYR A 131 29.28 5.45 1.24
N LEU A 132 30.39 6.17 1.41
CA LEU A 132 30.64 7.36 0.62
C LEU A 132 30.70 6.97 -0.85
N ASP A 133 29.94 7.63 -1.71
CA ASP A 133 30.28 7.69 -3.12
C ASP A 133 31.71 8.26 -3.31
N ARG A 134 32.23 8.24 -4.54
CA ARG A 134 33.57 8.78 -4.89
C ARG A 134 33.71 10.30 -4.60
N ILE A 135 32.67 10.95 -4.09
CA ILE A 135 32.48 12.39 -3.86
C ILE A 135 32.09 12.70 -2.41
N GLY A 136 31.97 11.70 -1.52
CA GLY A 136 31.67 11.91 -0.10
C GLY A 136 30.19 12.04 0.28
N ARG A 137 29.24 11.50 -0.51
CA ARG A 137 27.81 11.48 -0.14
C ARG A 137 27.42 10.19 0.59
N SER A 138 26.73 10.34 1.72
CA SER A 138 25.97 9.27 2.38
C SER A 138 24.89 8.74 1.42
N LEU A 139 24.84 7.41 1.23
CA LEU A 139 23.92 6.72 0.30
C LEU A 139 22.70 6.09 1.00
N GLY A 140 22.54 6.30 2.31
CA GLY A 140 21.43 5.77 3.10
C GLY A 140 21.58 4.32 3.61
N PRO A 141 20.63 3.85 4.44
CA PRO A 141 20.71 2.58 5.19
C PRO A 141 20.48 1.29 4.38
N PHE A 142 20.14 1.35 3.09
CA PHE A 142 19.76 0.17 2.29
C PHE A 142 20.59 -0.05 1.01
N ASN A 143 21.88 0.25 1.08
CA ASN A 143 22.79 0.22 -0.07
C ASN A 143 22.67 -1.05 -0.94
N THR A 144 22.76 -2.24 -0.35
CA THR A 144 22.67 -3.51 -1.11
C THR A 144 21.33 -3.67 -1.84
N GLY A 145 20.24 -3.27 -1.20
CA GLY A 145 18.90 -3.27 -1.79
C GLY A 145 18.78 -2.28 -2.96
N ILE A 146 19.30 -1.07 -2.79
CA ILE A 146 19.36 -0.04 -3.84
C ILE A 146 20.15 -0.55 -5.04
N TRP A 147 21.36 -1.08 -4.83
CA TRP A 147 22.20 -1.64 -5.90
C TRP A 147 21.56 -2.85 -6.60
N SER A 148 20.66 -3.57 -5.93
CA SER A 148 19.89 -4.67 -6.52
C SER A 148 18.63 -4.22 -7.29
N GLY A 149 18.33 -2.92 -7.31
CA GLY A 149 17.12 -2.37 -7.93
C GLY A 149 15.84 -2.69 -7.16
N ASN A 150 15.93 -2.83 -5.84
CA ASN A 150 14.78 -3.12 -4.99
C ASN A 150 14.00 -1.84 -4.65
N ILE A 151 12.79 -1.69 -5.21
CA ILE A 151 11.87 -0.55 -4.94
C ILE A 151 11.52 -0.36 -3.46
N MET A 152 11.62 -1.42 -2.65
CA MET A 152 11.43 -1.31 -1.21
C MET A 152 12.58 -0.54 -0.55
N SER A 153 13.79 -0.65 -1.08
CA SER A 153 15.00 -0.03 -0.54
C SER A 153 15.31 1.33 -1.15
N ASP A 154 14.84 1.60 -2.36
CA ASP A 154 15.10 2.83 -3.09
C ASP A 154 13.86 3.74 -3.13
N PRO A 155 13.84 4.87 -2.40
CA PRO A 155 12.72 5.81 -2.43
C PRO A 155 12.62 6.56 -3.76
N GLU A 156 13.70 6.68 -4.54
CA GLU A 156 13.74 7.40 -5.81
C GLU A 156 12.98 6.64 -6.91
N MET A 157 12.82 5.33 -6.75
CA MET A 157 11.98 4.49 -7.61
C MET A 157 10.47 4.69 -7.38
N ARG A 158 10.06 5.40 -6.32
CA ARG A 158 8.66 5.54 -5.91
C ARG A 158 8.05 6.81 -6.52
N VAL A 159 7.10 6.64 -7.43
CA VAL A 159 6.38 7.77 -8.05
C VAL A 159 5.37 8.42 -7.09
N GLY A 160 4.82 7.64 -6.15
CA GLY A 160 3.78 8.08 -5.23
C GLY A 160 3.65 7.19 -4.00
N SER A 161 2.69 7.52 -3.13
CA SER A 161 2.34 6.72 -1.95
C SER A 161 1.52 5.47 -2.28
N VAL A 162 0.93 5.43 -3.49
CA VAL A 162 0.16 4.33 -4.03
C VAL A 162 0.93 3.72 -5.17
N GLU A 163 1.08 2.42 -5.11
CA GLU A 163 1.68 1.61 -6.15
C GLU A 163 0.60 0.98 -7.03
N ASP A 164 0.74 1.17 -8.34
CA ASP A 164 -0.06 0.50 -9.35
C ASP A 164 0.58 -0.83 -9.74
N LEU A 165 -0.20 -1.91 -9.65
CA LEU A 165 0.27 -3.29 -9.68
C LEU A 165 -0.65 -4.17 -10.52
N ASN A 166 -0.10 -5.28 -11.03
CA ASN A 166 -0.89 -6.38 -11.56
C ASN A 166 -0.51 -7.71 -10.94
N ALA A 167 -1.45 -8.64 -10.94
CA ALA A 167 -1.21 -10.04 -10.60
C ALA A 167 -2.08 -10.98 -11.45
N ASN A 168 -1.57 -12.18 -11.71
CA ASN A 168 -2.21 -13.26 -12.46
C ASN A 168 -2.18 -14.56 -11.63
N GLY A 169 -2.46 -14.42 -10.33
CA GLY A 169 -2.29 -15.45 -9.31
C GLY A 169 -1.41 -14.99 -8.15
N PHE A 170 -1.46 -15.74 -7.05
CA PHE A 170 -0.53 -15.58 -5.95
C PHE A 170 0.93 -15.64 -6.44
N SER A 171 1.82 -14.87 -5.79
CA SER A 171 3.25 -14.79 -6.11
C SER A 171 3.62 -14.19 -7.48
N THR A 172 2.66 -13.63 -8.22
CA THR A 172 2.91 -12.96 -9.53
C THR A 172 2.76 -11.43 -9.48
N LEU A 173 2.60 -10.88 -8.27
CA LEU A 173 2.41 -9.45 -8.07
C LEU A 173 3.61 -8.67 -8.61
N THR A 174 3.35 -7.74 -9.52
CA THR A 174 4.38 -6.99 -10.21
C THR A 174 3.98 -5.51 -10.33
N THR A 175 4.92 -4.62 -10.01
CA THR A 175 4.79 -3.17 -10.17
C THR A 175 4.64 -2.82 -11.65
N GLN A 176 3.65 -2.00 -11.99
CA GLN A 176 3.48 -1.52 -13.36
C GLN A 176 4.56 -0.49 -13.71
N ALA A 177 4.97 -0.44 -14.98
CA ALA A 177 5.88 0.60 -15.46
C ALA A 177 5.20 1.98 -15.46
N HIS A 178 3.90 2.02 -15.75
CA HIS A 178 3.07 3.21 -15.62
C HIS A 178 2.43 3.22 -14.23
N GLN A 179 2.52 4.36 -13.54
CA GLN A 179 1.94 4.57 -12.21
C GLN A 179 0.85 5.62 -12.34
N ASP A 180 -0.39 5.18 -12.57
CA ASP A 180 -1.52 6.06 -12.94
C ASP A 180 -2.36 6.51 -11.74
N VAL A 181 -2.11 5.95 -10.56
CA VAL A 181 -2.90 6.16 -9.36
C VAL A 181 -2.16 7.07 -8.40
N VAL A 182 -2.85 8.10 -7.91
CA VAL A 182 -2.38 8.93 -6.81
C VAL A 182 -3.19 8.67 -5.57
N GLY A 183 -2.57 8.84 -4.40
CA GLY A 183 -3.30 8.71 -3.15
C GLY A 183 -2.59 9.32 -1.96
N ASN A 184 -3.29 9.31 -0.84
CA ASN A 184 -2.74 9.75 0.43
C ASN A 184 -3.51 9.13 1.60
N GLY A 185 -2.78 8.77 2.66
CA GLY A 185 -3.29 8.24 3.91
C GLY A 185 -3.06 9.18 5.08
N VAL A 186 -4.04 9.33 5.95
CA VAL A 186 -3.92 10.07 7.20
C VAL A 186 -4.38 9.18 8.34
N TRP A 187 -3.54 9.05 9.37
CA TRP A 187 -3.91 8.41 10.63
C TRP A 187 -4.38 9.46 11.62
N GLU A 188 -5.59 9.30 12.13
CA GLU A 188 -6.23 10.20 13.08
C GLU A 188 -6.39 9.50 14.42
N HIS A 189 -5.60 9.89 15.43
CA HIS A 189 -5.64 9.28 16.77
C HIS A 189 -7.01 9.37 17.45
N SER A 190 -7.76 10.46 17.23
CA SER A 190 -9.11 10.65 17.80
C SER A 190 -10.21 9.96 17.00
N GLY A 191 -9.89 9.32 15.87
CA GLY A 191 -10.84 8.77 14.92
C GLY A 191 -11.39 9.74 13.90
N SER A 192 -12.11 9.18 12.93
CA SER A 192 -12.54 9.88 11.72
C SER A 192 -13.54 11.01 12.01
N LEU A 193 -13.06 12.25 12.06
CA LEU A 193 -13.89 13.47 12.22
C LEU A 193 -14.90 13.66 11.08
N LYS A 194 -14.63 13.08 9.90
CA LYS A 194 -15.45 13.25 8.68
C LYS A 194 -16.34 12.02 8.37
N GLY A 195 -16.80 11.34 9.42
CA GLY A 195 -17.59 10.11 9.36
C GLY A 195 -16.80 8.90 8.87
N GLY A 196 -17.08 7.71 9.39
CA GLY A 196 -16.36 6.46 9.11
C GLY A 196 -16.97 5.30 9.90
N CYS A 197 -16.30 4.16 9.94
CA CYS A 197 -16.76 2.99 10.71
C CYS A 197 -16.50 3.05 12.21
N CYS A 198 -15.47 3.79 12.61
CA CYS A 198 -14.65 3.36 13.73
C CYS A 198 -14.54 4.46 14.80
N ASN A 199 -14.67 4.05 16.06
CA ASN A 199 -14.49 4.92 17.22
C ASN A 199 -13.03 4.79 17.69
N GLY A 200 -12.31 5.91 17.75
CA GLY A 200 -10.88 5.93 18.12
C GLY A 200 -9.93 5.89 16.92
N PRO A 201 -8.63 5.65 17.15
CA PRO A 201 -7.58 5.69 16.14
C PRO A 201 -7.96 5.06 14.80
N THR A 202 -7.84 5.82 13.72
CA THR A 202 -8.35 5.44 12.39
C THR A 202 -7.39 5.87 11.29
N TRP A 203 -7.09 4.96 10.36
CA TRP A 203 -6.52 5.32 9.07
C TRP A 203 -7.62 5.71 8.09
N ARG A 204 -7.35 6.76 7.32
CA ARG A 204 -8.13 7.18 6.15
C ARG A 204 -7.23 7.28 4.95
N VAL A 205 -7.46 6.43 3.95
CA VAL A 205 -6.71 6.44 2.69
C VAL A 205 -7.63 6.82 1.55
N VAL A 206 -7.17 7.73 0.69
CA VAL A 206 -7.87 8.12 -0.54
C VAL A 206 -7.01 7.77 -1.73
N TYR A 207 -7.64 7.16 -2.72
CA TYR A 207 -7.10 6.81 -4.03
C TYR A 207 -7.83 7.64 -5.07
N LYS A 208 -7.11 8.09 -6.09
CA LYS A 208 -7.65 8.77 -7.25
C LYS A 208 -6.96 8.27 -8.50
N ARG A 209 -7.76 7.97 -9.53
CA ARG A 209 -7.27 7.63 -10.87
C ARG A 209 -8.23 8.16 -11.92
N ALA A 210 -7.74 8.45 -13.13
CA ALA A 210 -8.61 8.69 -14.27
C ALA A 210 -9.51 7.46 -14.54
N LEU A 211 -10.73 7.69 -15.04
CA LEU A 211 -11.65 6.60 -15.40
C LEU A 211 -11.07 5.71 -16.49
N THR A 212 -10.37 6.32 -17.44
CA THR A 212 -9.67 5.65 -18.54
C THR A 212 -8.19 5.99 -18.54
N THR A 213 -7.35 4.99 -18.79
CA THR A 213 -5.89 5.13 -18.93
C THR A 213 -5.44 4.52 -20.25
N SER A 214 -4.20 4.79 -20.66
CA SER A 214 -3.62 4.16 -21.86
C SER A 214 -3.00 2.80 -21.59
N ASP A 215 -2.83 2.40 -20.32
CA ASP A 215 -2.23 1.12 -19.96
C ASP A 215 -3.24 -0.02 -20.17
N PRO A 216 -2.94 -1.04 -20.99
CA PRO A 216 -3.84 -2.19 -21.19
C PRO A 216 -3.97 -3.08 -19.95
N ASN A 217 -3.08 -2.97 -18.97
CA ASN A 217 -3.14 -3.75 -17.73
C ASN A 217 -4.01 -3.08 -16.65
N ASP A 218 -4.54 -1.90 -16.94
CA ASP A 218 -5.46 -1.19 -16.06
C ASP A 218 -6.91 -1.61 -16.30
N VAL A 219 -7.66 -1.70 -15.21
CA VAL A 219 -9.12 -1.72 -15.30
C VAL A 219 -9.62 -0.43 -15.95
N GLN A 220 -10.61 -0.50 -16.84
CA GLN A 220 -11.20 0.68 -17.48
C GLN A 220 -12.59 0.94 -16.90
N PHE A 221 -12.82 2.12 -16.31
CA PHE A 221 -14.11 2.49 -15.74
C PHE A 221 -14.95 3.22 -16.79
N LYS A 222 -16.09 2.62 -17.18
CA LYS A 222 -17.05 3.21 -18.11
C LYS A 222 -18.28 3.68 -17.34
N GLY A 223 -18.87 4.81 -17.74
CA GLY A 223 -20.15 5.27 -17.19
C GLY A 223 -21.24 4.21 -17.34
N GLY A 224 -22.05 4.02 -16.30
CA GLY A 224 -23.06 2.97 -16.21
C GLY A 224 -22.54 1.55 -15.99
N ALA A 225 -21.22 1.34 -15.87
CA ALA A 225 -20.66 0.01 -15.64
C ALA A 225 -20.71 -0.40 -14.16
N SER A 226 -20.88 -1.71 -13.94
CA SER A 226 -20.73 -2.37 -12.65
C SER A 226 -19.39 -3.10 -12.62
N VAL A 227 -18.40 -2.56 -11.92
CA VAL A 227 -17.03 -3.10 -11.89
C VAL A 227 -16.81 -3.91 -10.60
N PRO A 228 -16.35 -5.17 -10.67
CA PRO A 228 -15.98 -5.92 -9.48
C PRO A 228 -14.82 -5.27 -8.74
N VAL A 229 -14.94 -5.10 -7.43
CA VAL A 229 -13.92 -4.50 -6.56
C VAL A 229 -13.72 -5.35 -5.30
N ALA A 230 -12.47 -5.55 -4.90
CA ALA A 230 -12.12 -6.17 -3.63
C ALA A 230 -11.13 -5.29 -2.86
N PHE A 231 -11.04 -5.48 -1.55
CA PHE A 231 -10.26 -4.64 -0.66
C PHE A 231 -9.34 -5.51 0.19
N ALA A 232 -8.19 -4.96 0.54
CA ALA A 232 -7.29 -5.55 1.51
C ALA A 232 -6.69 -4.50 2.44
N VAL A 233 -6.41 -4.92 3.68
CA VAL A 233 -5.74 -4.11 4.70
C VAL A 233 -4.70 -4.97 5.40
N TRP A 234 -3.55 -4.36 5.69
CA TRP A 234 -2.47 -4.94 6.48
C TRP A 234 -2.24 -4.03 7.68
N ASP A 235 -2.34 -4.60 8.88
CA ASP A 235 -1.95 -3.98 10.15
C ASP A 235 -0.52 -4.39 10.52
N GLY A 236 0.39 -3.41 10.52
CA GLY A 236 1.81 -3.63 10.78
C GLY A 236 2.11 -4.13 12.19
N GLN A 237 1.33 -3.69 13.18
CA GLN A 237 1.45 -4.13 14.57
C GLN A 237 1.05 -5.60 14.74
N ASN A 238 0.15 -6.10 13.90
CA ASN A 238 -0.22 -7.52 13.83
C ASN A 238 0.66 -8.34 12.87
N VAL A 239 1.81 -7.80 12.45
CA VAL A 239 2.82 -8.48 11.61
C VAL A 239 2.26 -8.87 10.23
N GLU A 240 1.23 -8.16 9.77
CA GLU A 240 0.59 -8.41 8.49
C GLU A 240 1.46 -7.89 7.34
N ARG A 241 1.77 -8.76 6.38
CA ARG A 241 2.55 -8.46 5.16
C ARG A 241 2.23 -9.50 4.08
N ASP A 242 2.49 -9.16 2.82
CA ASP A 242 2.30 -10.06 1.67
C ASP A 242 0.88 -10.68 1.65
N GLY A 243 0.78 -12.01 1.78
CA GLY A 243 -0.49 -12.75 1.83
C GLY A 243 -1.18 -12.74 3.20
N MET A 244 -0.47 -12.35 4.27
CA MET A 244 -1.01 -12.24 5.63
C MET A 244 -1.71 -10.90 5.78
N LYS A 245 -3.01 -10.86 5.48
CA LYS A 245 -3.82 -9.63 5.42
C LYS A 245 -5.29 -9.89 5.60
N GLY A 246 -6.04 -8.86 5.97
CA GLY A 246 -7.49 -8.85 5.81
C GLY A 246 -7.86 -8.67 4.35
N ILE A 247 -8.70 -9.55 3.80
CA ILE A 247 -9.20 -9.49 2.43
C ILE A 247 -10.73 -9.62 2.38
N SER A 248 -11.38 -8.85 1.51
CA SER A 248 -12.83 -8.95 1.26
C SER A 248 -13.17 -9.97 0.18
N THR A 249 -14.44 -10.35 0.09
CA THR A 249 -14.99 -10.91 -1.17
C THR A 249 -15.06 -9.84 -2.25
N TRP A 250 -15.49 -10.22 -3.46
CA TRP A 250 -15.84 -9.25 -4.49
C TRP A 250 -17.13 -8.49 -4.15
N PHE A 251 -17.09 -7.17 -4.33
CA PHE A 251 -18.22 -6.25 -4.30
C PHE A 251 -18.40 -5.64 -5.70
N SER A 252 -19.50 -4.92 -5.92
CA SER A 252 -19.76 -4.23 -7.18
C SER A 252 -19.69 -2.72 -7.00
N LEU A 253 -18.72 -2.09 -7.65
CA LEU A 253 -18.61 -0.64 -7.78
C LEU A 253 -19.46 -0.19 -8.97
N GLN A 254 -20.53 0.55 -8.68
CA GLN A 254 -21.34 1.19 -9.72
C GLN A 254 -20.69 2.52 -10.13
N ILE A 255 -20.40 2.68 -11.42
CA ILE A 255 -19.98 3.95 -12.01
C ILE A 255 -21.24 4.61 -12.58
N PRO A 256 -21.70 5.75 -12.00
CA PRO A 256 -22.87 6.48 -12.50
C PRO A 256 -22.78 6.92 -13.96
#